data_AF-A0A327J8Q3-F1
#
_entry.id   AF-A0A327J8Q3-F1
#
_cell.length_a   1.000
_cell.length_b   1.000
_cell.length_c   1.000
_cell.angle_alpha   90.00
_cell.angle_beta   90.00
_cell.angle_gamma   90.00
#
_symmetry.space_group_name_H-M   'P 1'
#
loop_
_entity.id
_entity.type
_entity.pdbx_description
1 polymer ?
#
loop_
_entity_poly.entity_id
_entity_poly.type
_entity_poly.pdbx_seq_one_letter_code
_entity_poly.pdbx_strand_id
1 'polypeptide(L)'
;MDKILKVAKRLKTFTLEDIAMFCEIDAETYGKFLRESENIKPCGDKFEYVEIIKTEDKFKIIDKNIPCKNSDITVIDACNLFLDICKNKNIKQNTVKAYKTFINAHIIPYFKGFVLKDITVSDIESFRKCMQNKQISERRIKNILTLLNQIIKHFQNEGYIDKTCVFEVKRIADIPKRQIQILAPEQLAQLLKILKKKYTYLLPIVQKLITLKQPLNTILTDSEQQKKSLKRKIRKDFYKVKQELCLTNYMFDDLRFSNFVK
;
A
#
# COMPACT_ATOMS: atom_id res chain seq x y z
N MET A 1 15.85 21.02 -16.27
CA MET A 1 15.97 19.56 -16.47
C MET A 1 14.82 19.02 -17.33
N ASP A 2 13.59 18.90 -16.81
CA ASP A 2 12.46 18.27 -17.54
C ASP A 2 11.98 19.07 -18.77
N LYS A 3 12.13 20.40 -18.77
CA LYS A 3 11.85 21.29 -19.92
C LYS A 3 12.81 21.03 -21.10
N ILE A 4 14.11 20.83 -20.81
CA ILE A 4 15.16 20.59 -21.82
C ILE A 4 14.91 19.26 -22.53
N LEU A 5 14.60 18.18 -21.79
CA LEU A 5 14.28 16.87 -22.38
C LEU A 5 13.03 16.91 -23.27
N LYS A 6 12.01 17.69 -22.91
CA LYS A 6 10.79 17.85 -23.74
C LYS A 6 11.08 18.58 -25.06
N VAL A 7 11.89 19.63 -25.00
CA VAL A 7 12.33 20.36 -26.20
C VAL A 7 13.21 19.48 -27.06
N ALA A 8 14.22 18.83 -26.48
CA ALA A 8 15.11 17.88 -27.16
C ALA A 8 14.33 16.76 -27.86
N LYS A 9 13.36 16.15 -27.17
CA LYS A 9 12.47 15.13 -27.74
C LYS A 9 11.66 15.63 -28.94
N ARG A 10 11.21 16.88 -28.90
CA ARG A 10 10.42 17.50 -29.98
C ARG A 10 11.28 17.84 -31.19
N LEU A 11 12.48 18.37 -30.96
CA LEU A 11 13.39 18.79 -32.03
C LEU A 11 14.09 17.60 -32.70
N LYS A 12 14.24 16.47 -31.99
CA LYS A 12 15.00 15.27 -32.39
C LYS A 12 16.49 15.53 -32.59
N THR A 13 16.85 16.54 -33.36
CA THR A 13 18.22 17.04 -33.57
C THR A 13 18.24 18.54 -33.30
N PHE A 14 19.18 19.04 -32.50
CA PHE A 14 19.21 20.44 -32.05
C PHE A 14 20.63 20.92 -31.71
N THR A 15 20.84 22.23 -31.69
CA THR A 15 22.06 22.88 -31.22
C THR A 15 21.91 23.41 -29.79
N LEU A 16 23.00 23.89 -29.20
CA LEU A 16 22.95 24.59 -27.91
C LEU A 16 22.08 25.85 -27.98
N GLU A 17 22.12 26.57 -29.10
CA GLU A 17 21.34 27.78 -29.35
C GLU A 17 19.83 27.49 -29.39
N ASP A 18 19.43 26.38 -30.01
CA ASP A 18 18.03 25.95 -30.04
C ASP A 18 17.49 25.74 -28.61
N ILE A 19 18.26 25.07 -27.76
CA ILE A 19 17.87 24.85 -26.36
C ILE A 19 17.82 26.15 -25.57
N ALA A 20 18.80 27.04 -25.77
CA ALA A 20 18.82 28.35 -25.13
C ALA A 20 17.57 29.17 -25.50
N MET A 21 17.21 29.19 -26.79
CA MET A 21 16.04 29.90 -27.31
C MET A 21 14.72 29.38 -26.71
N PHE A 22 14.54 28.06 -26.62
CA PHE A 22 13.28 27.47 -26.13
C PHE A 22 13.18 27.35 -24.61
N CYS A 23 14.32 27.26 -23.91
CA CYS A 23 14.33 27.02 -22.48
C CYS A 23 14.48 28.28 -21.63
N GLU A 24 15.04 29.38 -22.17
CA GLU A 24 15.39 30.60 -21.42
C GLU A 24 16.32 30.29 -20.22
N ILE A 25 17.30 29.41 -20.44
CA ILE A 25 18.26 28.95 -19.42
C ILE A 25 19.67 29.34 -19.87
N ASP A 26 20.55 29.66 -18.92
CA ASP A 26 21.96 29.98 -19.16
C ASP A 26 22.75 28.80 -19.77
N ALA A 27 23.73 29.14 -20.60
CA ALA A 27 24.53 28.20 -21.40
C ALA A 27 25.28 27.14 -20.57
N GLU A 28 25.67 27.50 -19.36
CA GLU A 28 26.49 26.68 -18.49
C GLU A 28 25.65 25.57 -17.83
N THR A 29 24.44 25.90 -17.38
CA THR A 29 23.52 24.98 -16.69
C THR A 29 23.01 23.87 -17.60
N TYR A 30 22.65 24.13 -18.86
CA TYR A 30 22.22 23.06 -19.76
C TYR A 30 23.39 22.32 -20.43
N GLY A 31 24.56 22.95 -20.60
CA GLY A 31 25.75 22.31 -21.16
C GLY A 31 26.25 21.12 -20.33
N LYS A 32 26.09 21.18 -19.00
CA LYS A 32 26.34 20.03 -18.10
C LYS A 32 25.27 18.95 -18.26
N PHE A 33 23.99 19.34 -18.27
CA PHE A 33 22.86 18.41 -18.38
C PHE A 33 22.87 17.60 -19.68
N LEU A 34 23.19 18.23 -20.82
CA LEU A 34 23.23 17.54 -22.12
C LEU A 34 24.32 16.46 -22.16
N ARG A 35 25.43 16.65 -21.44
CA ARG A 35 26.53 15.65 -21.36
C ARG A 35 26.23 14.49 -20.42
N GLU A 36 25.44 14.75 -19.37
CA GLU A 36 25.09 13.74 -18.35
C GLU A 36 23.80 12.97 -18.70
N SER A 37 23.02 13.44 -19.68
CA SER A 37 21.75 12.82 -20.05
C SER A 37 21.93 11.56 -20.88
N GLU A 38 21.38 10.44 -20.40
CA GLU A 38 21.38 9.17 -21.15
C GLU A 38 20.62 9.30 -22.49
N ASN A 39 19.62 10.18 -22.56
CA ASN A 39 18.73 10.34 -23.71
C ASN A 39 19.27 11.28 -24.80
N ILE A 40 20.49 11.79 -24.69
CA ILE A 40 21.03 12.80 -25.61
C ILE A 40 22.42 12.37 -26.05
N LYS A 41 22.67 12.32 -27.36
CA LYS A 41 23.97 11.97 -27.93
C LYS A 41 24.58 13.15 -28.70
N PRO A 42 25.86 13.46 -28.52
CA PRO A 42 26.54 14.42 -29.37
C PRO A 42 26.75 13.83 -30.78
N CYS A 43 26.47 14.62 -31.81
CA CYS A 43 26.65 14.28 -33.22
C CYS A 43 27.25 15.50 -33.95
N GLY A 44 28.58 15.62 -33.90
CA GLY A 44 29.29 16.80 -34.42
C GLY A 44 28.91 18.06 -33.63
N ASP A 45 28.52 19.12 -34.35
CA ASP A 45 28.09 20.41 -33.76
C ASP A 45 26.64 20.39 -33.23
N LYS A 46 25.98 19.23 -33.29
CA LYS A 46 24.57 19.05 -32.90
C LYS A 46 24.43 17.97 -31.83
N PHE A 47 23.26 17.96 -31.20
CA PHE A 47 22.80 16.93 -30.29
C PHE A 47 21.59 16.21 -30.89
N GLU A 48 21.53 14.90 -30.68
CA GLU A 48 20.41 14.05 -31.07
C GLU A 48 19.73 13.47 -29.83
N TYR A 49 18.41 13.60 -29.76
CA TYR A 49 17.62 12.93 -28.74
C TYR A 49 17.42 11.46 -29.12
N VAL A 50 17.87 10.57 -28.24
CA VAL A 50 17.66 9.13 -28.35
C VAL A 50 16.63 8.70 -27.33
N GLU A 51 15.50 8.19 -27.82
CA GLU A 51 14.48 7.58 -26.98
C GLU A 51 15.02 6.23 -26.46
N ILE A 52 15.58 6.25 -25.25
CA ILE A 52 15.91 5.02 -24.53
C ILE A 52 14.60 4.43 -24.06
N ILE A 53 14.06 3.50 -24.83
CA ILE A 53 13.01 2.60 -24.36
C ILE A 53 13.68 1.70 -23.33
N LYS A 54 13.59 2.06 -22.04
CA LYS A 54 13.90 1.13 -20.96
C LYS A 54 12.82 0.05 -21.02
N THR A 55 13.07 -1.03 -21.77
CA THR A 55 12.30 -2.26 -21.66
C THR A 55 12.57 -2.81 -20.27
N GLU A 56 11.76 -2.40 -19.30
CA GLU A 56 11.74 -3.09 -18.02
C GLU A 56 11.34 -4.54 -18.29
N ASP A 57 12.23 -5.47 -17.97
CA ASP A 57 11.95 -6.90 -18.08
C ASP A 57 10.69 -7.22 -17.26
N LYS A 58 9.59 -7.51 -17.96
CA LYS A 58 8.30 -7.81 -17.34
C LYS A 58 8.30 -9.17 -16.63
N PHE A 59 9.30 -10.00 -16.91
CA PHE A 59 9.39 -11.37 -16.44
C PHE A 59 10.79 -11.65 -15.93
N LYS A 60 10.88 -12.24 -14.73
CA LYS A 60 12.11 -12.87 -14.23
C LYS A 60 11.96 -14.38 -14.42
N ILE A 61 12.83 -14.98 -15.22
CA ILE A 61 12.94 -16.44 -15.27
C ILE A 61 13.66 -16.87 -13.99
N ILE A 62 13.03 -17.75 -13.23
CA ILE A 62 13.62 -18.33 -12.02
C ILE A 62 14.07 -19.73 -12.40
N ASP A 63 15.39 -19.95 -12.36
CA ASP A 63 15.94 -21.29 -12.48
C ASP A 63 15.56 -22.11 -11.25
N LYS A 64 14.80 -23.18 -11.46
CA LYS A 64 14.35 -24.07 -10.38
C LYS A 64 15.39 -25.11 -9.98
N ASN A 65 16.50 -25.20 -10.73
CA ASN A 65 17.62 -26.10 -10.48
C ASN A 65 18.72 -25.45 -9.63
N ILE A 66 18.52 -24.20 -9.18
CA ILE A 66 19.47 -23.52 -8.29
C ILE A 66 19.69 -24.39 -7.05
N PRO A 67 20.94 -24.76 -6.73
CA PRO A 67 21.25 -25.53 -5.53
C PRO A 67 20.90 -24.67 -4.31
N CYS A 68 20.16 -25.28 -3.37
CA CYS A 68 19.73 -24.60 -2.17
C CYS A 68 20.93 -24.29 -1.28
N LYS A 69 21.05 -23.04 -0.84
CA LYS A 69 22.09 -22.60 0.11
C LYS A 69 21.80 -23.07 1.54
N ASN A 70 20.55 -23.43 1.82
CA ASN A 70 20.02 -23.77 3.15
C ASN A 70 20.46 -22.78 4.26
N SER A 71 20.33 -21.49 3.95
CA SER A 71 20.81 -20.37 4.75
C SER A 71 20.12 -20.25 6.10
N ASP A 72 20.88 -19.83 7.11
CA ASP A 72 20.39 -19.54 8.47
C ASP A 72 19.69 -18.17 8.59
N ILE A 73 18.96 -17.75 7.55
CA ILE A 73 18.25 -16.47 7.58
C ILE A 73 17.15 -16.50 8.64
N THR A 74 17.18 -15.53 9.55
CA THR A 74 16.14 -15.42 10.58
C THR A 74 14.81 -15.02 9.95
N VAL A 75 13.70 -15.38 10.60
CA VAL A 75 12.36 -14.97 10.12
C VAL A 75 12.22 -13.45 10.06
N ILE A 76 12.88 -12.74 10.98
CA ILE A 76 12.88 -11.27 11.03
C ILE A 76 13.56 -10.70 9.79
N ASP A 77 14.76 -11.17 9.47
CA ASP A 77 15.53 -10.70 8.32
C ASP A 77 14.84 -11.05 7.01
N ALA A 78 14.28 -12.26 6.92
CA ALA A 78 13.48 -12.69 5.77
C ALA A 78 12.26 -11.78 5.55
N CYS A 79 11.54 -11.42 6.62
CA CYS A 79 10.41 -10.51 6.55
C CYS A 79 10.82 -9.10 6.10
N ASN A 80 11.93 -8.58 6.62
CA ASN A 80 12.45 -7.25 6.26
C ASN A 80 12.87 -7.22 4.79
N LEU A 81 13.65 -8.20 4.34
CA LEU A 81 14.09 -8.32 2.95
C LEU A 81 12.89 -8.44 2.00
N PHE A 82 11.89 -9.27 2.35
CA PHE A 82 10.68 -9.41 1.55
C PHE A 82 9.90 -8.09 1.43
N LEU A 83 9.83 -7.29 2.50
CA LEU A 83 9.20 -5.97 2.47
C LEU A 83 9.93 -4.99 1.56
N ASP A 84 11.27 -5.02 1.53
CA ASP A 84 12.07 -4.16 0.64
C ASP A 84 11.90 -4.57 -0.83
N ILE A 85 11.88 -5.87 -1.11
CA ILE A 85 11.54 -6.39 -2.44
C ILE A 85 10.14 -5.93 -2.87
N CYS A 86 9.15 -5.96 -1.97
CA CYS A 86 7.80 -5.51 -2.27
C CYS A 86 7.74 -4.02 -2.62
N LYS A 87 8.56 -3.17 -2.00
CA LYS A 87 8.64 -1.73 -2.32
C LYS A 87 9.22 -1.50 -3.72
N ASN A 88 10.19 -2.32 -4.11
CA ASN A 88 10.88 -2.19 -5.40
C ASN A 88 10.05 -2.74 -6.58
N LYS A 89 9.06 -3.60 -6.33
CA LYS A 89 8.24 -4.26 -7.37
C LYS A 89 6.94 -3.51 -7.76
N ASN A 90 6.88 -2.18 -7.59
CA ASN A 90 5.68 -1.37 -7.89
C ASN A 90 4.37 -1.88 -7.23
N ILE A 91 4.47 -2.57 -6.09
CA ILE A 91 3.29 -3.01 -5.34
C ILE A 91 2.57 -1.78 -4.78
N LYS A 92 1.23 -1.77 -4.85
CA LYS A 92 0.41 -0.68 -4.30
C LYS A 92 0.82 -0.37 -2.86
N GLN A 93 1.06 0.91 -2.55
CA GLN A 93 1.53 1.33 -1.23
C GLN A 93 0.67 0.83 -0.06
N ASN A 94 -0.66 0.72 -0.27
CA ASN A 94 -1.57 0.22 0.77
C ASN A 94 -1.34 -1.27 1.07
N THR A 95 -0.99 -2.06 0.07
CA THR A 95 -0.64 -3.47 0.24
C THR A 95 0.64 -3.61 1.05
N VAL A 96 1.68 -2.84 0.71
CA VAL A 96 2.95 -2.82 1.47
C VAL A 96 2.72 -2.41 2.94
N LYS A 97 1.86 -1.41 3.18
CA LYS A 97 1.47 -1.01 4.55
C LYS A 97 0.73 -2.12 5.30
N ALA A 98 -0.16 -2.85 4.63
CA ALA A 98 -0.87 -3.97 5.23
C ALA A 98 0.12 -5.11 5.57
N TYR A 99 1.04 -5.43 4.67
CA TYR A 99 2.08 -6.44 4.88
C TYR A 99 2.95 -6.09 6.08
N LYS A 100 3.47 -4.86 6.13
CA LYS A 100 4.25 -4.36 7.28
C LYS A 100 3.47 -4.48 8.59
N THR A 101 2.18 -4.17 8.57
CA THR A 101 1.31 -4.29 9.75
C THR A 101 1.20 -5.73 10.22
N PHE A 102 0.91 -6.66 9.32
CA PHE A 102 0.76 -8.09 9.65
C PHE A 102 2.07 -8.71 10.13
N ILE A 103 3.18 -8.38 9.46
CA ILE A 103 4.52 -8.84 9.83
C ILE A 103 4.86 -8.38 11.25
N ASN A 104 4.78 -7.08 11.51
CA ASN A 104 5.22 -6.51 12.79
C ASN A 104 4.29 -6.86 13.96
N ALA A 105 2.97 -7.00 13.70
CA ALA A 105 2.01 -7.26 14.77
C ALA A 105 1.85 -8.75 15.10
N HIS A 106 2.12 -9.65 14.15
CA HIS A 106 1.77 -11.06 14.29
C HIS A 106 2.93 -12.02 13.97
N ILE A 107 3.56 -11.89 12.80
CA ILE A 107 4.57 -12.85 12.35
C ILE A 107 5.85 -12.72 13.18
N ILE A 108 6.47 -11.54 13.21
CA ILE A 108 7.72 -11.30 13.94
C ILE A 108 7.58 -11.61 15.44
N PRO A 109 6.52 -11.17 16.15
CA PRO A 109 6.38 -11.47 17.57
C PRO A 109 6.27 -12.97 17.89
N TYR A 110 5.66 -13.76 17.00
CA TYR A 110 5.51 -15.20 17.23
C TYR A 110 6.77 -15.98 16.88
N PHE A 111 7.36 -15.70 15.71
CA PHE A 111 8.55 -16.40 15.21
C PHE A 111 9.87 -15.72 15.62
N LYS A 112 9.86 -14.99 16.74
CA LYS A 112 11.08 -14.36 17.25
C LYS A 112 12.08 -15.46 17.64
N GLY A 113 13.29 -15.39 17.08
CA GLY A 113 14.34 -16.38 17.31
C GLY A 113 14.26 -17.62 16.40
N PHE A 114 13.25 -17.72 15.53
CA PHE A 114 13.19 -18.77 14.54
C PHE A 114 14.08 -18.44 13.34
N VAL A 115 14.67 -19.48 12.78
CA VAL A 115 15.31 -19.47 11.46
C VAL A 115 14.28 -19.94 10.43
N LEU A 116 14.26 -19.33 9.25
CA LEU A 116 13.22 -19.57 8.25
C LEU A 116 13.20 -21.01 7.74
N LYS A 117 14.38 -21.67 7.61
CA LYS A 117 14.50 -23.06 7.14
C LYS A 117 13.91 -24.10 8.11
N ASP A 118 13.87 -23.77 9.40
CA ASP A 118 13.45 -24.67 10.48
C ASP A 118 11.95 -24.58 10.76
N ILE A 119 11.24 -23.62 10.15
CA ILE A 119 9.79 -23.56 10.27
C ILE A 119 9.19 -24.84 9.68
N THR A 120 8.25 -25.43 10.41
CA THR A 120 7.47 -26.58 9.96
C THR A 120 6.00 -26.23 9.79
N VAL A 121 5.22 -27.10 9.13
CA VAL A 121 3.76 -26.96 9.03
C VAL A 121 3.10 -27.00 10.43
N SER A 122 3.69 -27.73 11.39
CA SER A 122 3.21 -27.76 12.78
C SER A 122 3.31 -26.39 13.45
N ASP A 123 4.39 -25.65 13.19
CA ASP A 123 4.57 -24.30 13.71
C ASP A 123 3.55 -23.33 13.12
N ILE A 124 3.20 -23.50 11.84
CA ILE A 124 2.15 -22.71 11.16
C ILE A 124 0.77 -22.95 11.80
N GLU A 125 0.42 -24.21 12.11
CA GLU A 125 -0.84 -24.53 12.80
C GLU A 125 -0.85 -23.98 14.23
N SER A 126 0.26 -24.06 14.95
CA SER A 126 0.41 -23.49 16.30
C SER A 126 0.27 -21.96 16.26
N PHE A 127 0.85 -21.31 15.24
CA PHE A 127 0.70 -19.88 15.01
C PHE A 127 -0.75 -19.48 14.72
N ARG A 128 -1.45 -20.26 13.90
CA ARG A 128 -2.88 -20.06 13.62
C ARG A 128 -3.70 -20.13 14.90
N LYS A 129 -3.52 -21.18 15.71
CA LYS A 129 -4.22 -21.35 17.00
C LYS A 129 -3.95 -20.18 17.95
N CYS A 130 -2.69 -19.71 18.04
CA CYS A 130 -2.33 -18.54 18.82
C CYS A 130 -3.12 -17.28 18.40
N MET A 131 -3.31 -17.06 17.09
CA MET A 131 -4.12 -15.94 16.59
C MET A 131 -5.61 -16.09 16.88
N GLN A 132 -6.15 -17.32 16.82
CA GLN A 132 -7.55 -17.59 17.18
C GLN A 132 -7.80 -17.32 18.67
N ASN A 133 -6.88 -17.75 19.55
CA ASN A 133 -6.94 -17.47 20.99
C ASN A 133 -6.90 -15.96 21.30
N LYS A 134 -6.22 -15.17 20.46
CA LYS A 134 -6.21 -13.69 20.53
C LYS A 134 -7.44 -13.03 19.89
N GLN A 135 -8.48 -13.80 19.54
CA GLN A 135 -9.72 -13.33 18.92
C GLN A 135 -9.50 -12.53 17.62
N ILE A 136 -8.43 -12.85 16.89
CA ILE A 136 -8.21 -12.27 15.57
C ILE A 136 -9.24 -12.85 14.60
N SER A 137 -9.89 -12.01 13.80
CA SER A 137 -10.90 -12.48 12.86
C SER A 137 -10.35 -13.46 11.83
N GLU A 138 -11.12 -14.49 11.47
CA GLU A 138 -10.74 -15.53 10.51
C GLU A 138 -10.27 -14.96 9.16
N ARG A 139 -10.91 -13.88 8.68
CA ARG A 139 -10.49 -13.17 7.47
C ARG A 139 -9.08 -12.60 7.61
N ARG A 140 -8.75 -12.03 8.78
CA ARG A 140 -7.42 -11.46 9.04
C ARG A 140 -6.39 -12.58 9.21
N ILE A 141 -6.72 -13.66 9.92
CA ILE A 141 -5.87 -14.86 10.05
C ILE A 141 -5.50 -15.40 8.66
N LYS A 142 -6.48 -15.61 7.78
CA LYS A 142 -6.25 -16.04 6.40
C LYS A 142 -5.22 -15.15 5.69
N ASN A 143 -5.41 -13.83 5.74
CA ASN A 143 -4.52 -12.88 5.07
C ASN A 143 -3.08 -12.94 5.63
N ILE A 144 -2.92 -13.11 6.94
CA ILE A 144 -1.61 -13.23 7.59
C ILE A 144 -0.92 -14.53 7.14
N LEU A 145 -1.64 -15.66 7.17
CA LEU A 145 -1.10 -16.95 6.75
C LEU A 145 -0.76 -16.97 5.25
N THR A 146 -1.57 -16.34 4.41
CA THR A 146 -1.28 -16.17 2.97
C THR A 146 0.00 -15.35 2.77
N LEU A 147 0.20 -14.26 3.52
CA LEU A 147 1.43 -13.47 3.47
C LEU A 147 2.64 -14.29 3.91
N LEU A 148 2.54 -15.03 5.02
CA LEU A 148 3.62 -15.88 5.50
C LEU A 148 4.00 -16.95 4.47
N ASN A 149 3.01 -17.57 3.81
CA ASN A 149 3.25 -18.51 2.71
C ASN A 149 3.98 -17.84 1.53
N GLN A 150 3.61 -16.61 1.17
CA GLN A 150 4.30 -15.86 0.11
C GLN A 150 5.76 -15.59 0.46
N ILE A 151 6.05 -15.25 1.72
CA ILE A 151 7.41 -15.04 2.20
C ILE A 151 8.21 -16.35 2.07
N ILE A 152 7.75 -17.43 2.69
CA ILE A 152 8.45 -18.73 2.67
C ILE A 152 8.68 -19.22 1.23
N LYS A 153 7.65 -19.17 0.38
CA LYS A 153 7.77 -19.56 -1.04
C LYS A 153 8.78 -18.71 -1.81
N HIS A 154 8.88 -17.42 -1.50
CA HIS A 154 9.87 -16.56 -2.15
C HIS A 154 11.29 -17.04 -1.86
N PHE A 155 11.62 -17.30 -0.59
CA PHE A 155 12.94 -17.79 -0.19
C PHE A 155 13.23 -19.21 -0.68
N GLN A 156 12.21 -20.08 -0.74
CA GLN A 156 12.32 -21.41 -1.34
C GLN A 156 12.62 -21.36 -2.85
N ASN A 157 11.94 -20.48 -3.58
CA ASN A 157 12.10 -20.38 -5.03
C ASN A 157 13.41 -19.71 -5.46
N GLU A 158 13.96 -18.84 -4.62
CA GLU A 158 15.26 -18.19 -4.87
C GLU A 158 16.44 -19.01 -4.29
N GLY A 159 16.18 -20.23 -3.78
CA GLY A 159 17.23 -21.15 -3.31
C GLY A 159 17.89 -20.77 -1.98
N TYR A 160 17.24 -19.92 -1.17
CA TYR A 160 17.76 -19.57 0.17
C TYR A 160 17.52 -20.68 1.19
N ILE A 161 16.37 -21.35 1.11
CA ILE A 161 15.96 -22.41 2.04
C ILE A 161 15.33 -23.57 1.30
N ASP A 162 15.35 -24.74 1.91
CA ASP A 162 14.73 -25.94 1.34
C ASP A 162 13.20 -25.86 1.35
N LYS A 163 12.58 -26.69 0.50
CA LYS A 163 11.11 -26.82 0.38
C LYS A 163 10.53 -27.70 1.50
N THR A 164 10.89 -27.41 2.75
CA THR A 164 10.47 -28.16 3.95
C THR A 164 9.08 -27.73 4.44
N CYS A 165 8.84 -26.42 4.52
CA CYS A 165 7.54 -25.87 4.90
C CYS A 165 6.73 -25.49 3.66
N VAL A 166 5.87 -26.40 3.19
CA VAL A 166 4.96 -26.15 2.06
C VAL A 166 3.52 -26.31 2.54
N PHE A 167 2.76 -25.22 2.51
CA PHE A 167 1.35 -25.22 2.91
C PHE A 167 0.49 -24.33 2.03
N GLU A 168 -0.83 -24.52 2.12
CA GLU A 168 -1.83 -23.73 1.43
C GLU A 168 -2.96 -23.35 2.40
N VAL A 169 -3.47 -22.12 2.27
CA VAL A 169 -4.57 -21.63 3.10
C VAL A 169 -5.89 -21.79 2.34
N LYS A 170 -6.56 -22.93 2.54
CA LYS A 170 -7.87 -23.22 1.95
C LYS A 170 -9.01 -22.79 2.86
N ARG A 171 -10.08 -22.27 2.26
CA ARG A 171 -11.30 -21.92 2.98
C ARG A 171 -12.22 -23.13 2.99
N ILE A 172 -12.51 -23.66 4.18
CA ILE A 172 -13.34 -24.85 4.37
C ILE A 172 -14.80 -24.46 4.70
N ALA A 173 -15.02 -23.25 5.21
CA ALA A 173 -16.34 -22.74 5.55
C ALA A 173 -16.51 -21.26 5.19
N ASP A 174 -17.76 -20.83 5.08
CA ASP A 174 -18.06 -19.43 4.81
C ASP A 174 -17.75 -18.53 6.02
N ILE A 175 -16.64 -17.79 5.93
CA ILE A 175 -16.36 -16.65 6.80
C ILE A 175 -17.49 -15.61 6.61
N PRO A 176 -18.28 -15.30 7.66
CA PRO A 176 -19.37 -14.35 7.54
C PRO A 176 -18.85 -12.99 7.09
N LYS A 177 -19.55 -12.38 6.13
CA LYS A 177 -19.27 -11.00 5.75
C LYS A 177 -19.60 -10.11 6.94
N ARG A 178 -18.77 -9.10 7.19
CA ARG A 178 -19.08 -8.07 8.17
C ARG A 178 -20.42 -7.44 7.79
N GLN A 179 -21.39 -7.54 8.69
CA GLN A 179 -22.66 -6.84 8.53
C GLN A 179 -22.41 -5.34 8.69
N ILE A 180 -22.77 -4.57 7.67
CA ILE A 180 -22.77 -3.12 7.75
C ILE A 180 -24.08 -2.73 8.43
N GLN A 181 -24.00 -2.19 9.65
CA GLN A 181 -25.16 -1.65 10.33
C GLN A 181 -25.60 -0.37 9.61
N ILE A 182 -26.91 -0.21 9.42
CA ILE A 182 -27.55 0.98 8.84
C ILE A 182 -28.14 1.79 10.00
N LEU A 183 -27.86 3.10 10.06
CA LEU A 183 -28.33 3.93 11.16
C LEU A 183 -29.85 4.09 11.06
N ALA A 184 -30.56 3.78 12.14
CA ALA A 184 -31.98 4.10 12.27
C ALA A 184 -32.18 5.63 12.37
N PRO A 185 -33.36 6.17 12.04
CA PRO A 185 -33.65 7.60 12.10
C PRO A 185 -33.34 8.23 13.47
N GLU A 186 -33.66 7.53 14.55
CA GLU A 186 -33.39 7.98 15.92
C GLU A 186 -31.88 8.07 16.21
N GLN A 187 -31.12 7.05 15.80
CA GLN A 187 -29.66 7.02 15.96
C GLN A 187 -28.99 8.11 15.12
N LEU A 188 -29.54 8.42 13.95
CA LEU A 188 -29.09 9.55 13.13
C LEU A 188 -29.36 10.89 13.82
N ALA A 189 -30.55 11.09 14.40
CA ALA A 189 -30.85 12.30 15.14
C ALA A 189 -29.91 12.48 16.35
N GLN A 190 -29.63 11.41 17.09
CA GLN A 190 -28.65 11.40 18.19
C GLN A 190 -27.24 11.71 17.70
N LEU A 191 -26.81 11.10 16.58
CA LEU A 191 -25.52 11.39 15.95
C LEU A 191 -25.40 12.88 15.64
N LEU A 192 -26.36 13.46 14.92
CA LEU A 192 -26.33 14.89 14.55
C LEU A 192 -26.32 15.79 15.79
N LYS A 193 -27.04 15.43 16.87
CA LYS A 193 -27.03 16.15 18.15
C LYS A 193 -25.65 16.15 18.81
N ILE A 194 -24.97 15.01 18.86
CA ILE A 194 -23.62 14.89 19.43
C ILE A 194 -22.62 15.70 18.59
N LEU A 195 -22.68 15.57 17.26
CA LEU A 195 -21.81 16.31 16.35
C LEU A 195 -21.99 17.82 16.53
N LYS A 196 -23.23 18.32 16.59
CA LYS A 196 -23.50 19.75 16.81
C LYS A 196 -22.95 20.26 18.15
N LYS A 197 -22.95 19.44 19.20
CA LYS A 197 -22.49 19.84 20.55
C LYS A 197 -20.97 19.78 20.72
N LYS A 198 -20.33 18.70 20.26
CA LYS A 198 -18.93 18.38 20.59
C LYS A 198 -17.97 18.39 19.38
N TYR A 199 -18.50 18.19 18.17
CA TYR A 199 -17.69 18.00 16.96
C TYR A 199 -18.27 18.79 15.78
N THR A 200 -18.45 20.10 15.97
CA THR A 200 -19.13 20.99 15.01
C THR A 200 -18.52 20.92 13.61
N TYR A 201 -17.20 20.77 13.52
CA TYR A 201 -16.48 20.63 12.25
C TYR A 201 -16.81 19.33 11.49
N LEU A 202 -17.25 18.26 12.19
CA LEU A 202 -17.64 16.99 11.57
C LEU A 202 -19.04 17.04 10.98
N LEU A 203 -19.92 17.90 11.51
CA LEU A 203 -21.30 18.00 11.08
C LEU A 203 -21.45 18.22 9.56
N PRO A 204 -20.81 19.23 8.93
CA PRO A 204 -20.95 19.43 7.48
C PRO A 204 -20.33 18.29 6.66
N ILE A 205 -19.31 17.61 7.19
CA ILE A 205 -18.66 16.47 6.51
C ILE A 205 -19.60 15.27 6.51
N VAL A 206 -20.18 14.96 7.67
CA VAL A 206 -21.16 13.87 7.82
C VAL A 206 -22.38 14.15 6.96
N GLN A 207 -22.95 15.35 7.01
CA GLN A 207 -24.09 15.72 6.15
C GLN A 207 -23.78 15.53 4.66
N LYS A 208 -22.61 15.97 4.18
CA LYS A 208 -22.18 15.71 2.80
C LYS A 208 -22.05 14.22 2.48
N LEU A 209 -21.57 13.39 3.41
CA LEU A 209 -21.51 11.94 3.24
C LEU A 209 -22.91 11.33 3.08
N ILE A 210 -23.88 11.77 3.89
CA ILE A 210 -25.28 11.32 3.82
C ILE A 210 -25.86 11.68 2.46
N THR A 211 -25.74 12.94 2.06
CA THR A 211 -26.41 13.47 0.88
C THR A 211 -25.75 12.98 -0.42
N LEU A 212 -24.42 13.05 -0.51
CA LEU A 212 -23.70 12.73 -1.74
C LEU A 212 -23.47 11.22 -1.91
N LYS A 213 -23.54 10.43 -0.84
CA LYS A 213 -23.23 8.99 -0.84
C LYS A 213 -21.85 8.66 -1.44
N GLN A 214 -20.91 9.61 -1.36
CA GLN A 214 -19.55 9.50 -1.87
C GLN A 214 -18.58 9.20 -0.72
N PRO A 215 -17.45 8.52 -0.97
CA PRO A 215 -16.46 8.26 0.08
C PRO A 215 -15.83 9.56 0.58
N LEU A 216 -15.33 9.55 1.82
CA LEU A 216 -14.69 10.72 2.46
C LEU A 216 -13.57 11.33 1.60
N ASN A 217 -12.88 10.53 0.79
CA ASN A 217 -11.83 11.01 -0.11
C ASN A 217 -12.33 12.04 -1.13
N THR A 218 -13.57 11.91 -1.58
CA THR A 218 -14.15 12.78 -2.62
C THR A 218 -14.71 14.07 -2.01
N ILE A 219 -15.08 14.04 -0.74
CA ILE A 219 -15.72 15.17 -0.04
C ILE A 219 -14.70 16.18 0.49
N LEU A 220 -13.47 15.74 0.77
CA LEU A 220 -12.41 16.63 1.24
C LEU A 220 -11.72 17.33 0.05
N THR A 221 -11.76 18.67 0.03
CA THR A 221 -11.28 19.50 -1.08
C THR A 221 -9.81 19.93 -0.97
N ASP A 222 -9.13 19.62 0.14
CA ASP A 222 -7.78 20.15 0.44
C ASP A 222 -6.65 19.36 -0.25
N SER A 223 -5.40 19.83 -0.10
CA SER A 223 -4.20 19.13 -0.57
C SER A 223 -4.06 17.71 0.03
N GLU A 224 -3.39 16.78 -0.68
CA GLU A 224 -3.28 15.36 -0.28
C GLU A 224 -2.68 15.13 1.13
N GLN A 225 -1.74 15.98 1.54
CA GLN A 225 -1.10 15.88 2.85
C GLN A 225 -2.03 16.36 3.97
N GLN A 226 -2.74 17.47 3.76
CA GLN A 226 -3.76 17.99 4.69
C GLN A 226 -4.94 17.01 4.81
N LYS A 227 -5.39 16.44 3.68
CA LYS A 227 -6.38 15.36 3.63
C LYS A 227 -6.02 14.19 4.54
N LYS A 228 -4.75 13.75 4.57
CA LYS A 228 -4.34 12.60 5.40
C LYS A 228 -4.43 12.87 6.90
N SER A 229 -3.96 14.05 7.34
CA SER A 229 -4.05 14.47 8.74
C SER A 229 -5.50 14.63 9.19
N LEU A 230 -6.30 15.33 8.37
CA LEU A 230 -7.72 15.56 8.62
C LEU A 230 -8.51 14.25 8.66
N LYS A 231 -8.27 13.31 7.72
CA LYS A 231 -8.88 11.97 7.74
C LYS A 231 -8.60 11.22 9.04
N ARG A 232 -7.36 11.30 9.56
CA ARG A 232 -6.99 10.66 10.82
C ARG A 232 -7.74 11.28 11.99
N LYS A 233 -7.83 12.61 12.03
CA LYS A 233 -8.61 13.34 13.04
C LYS A 233 -10.09 12.96 12.98
N ILE A 234 -10.69 12.99 11.80
CA ILE A 234 -12.10 12.62 11.56
C ILE A 234 -12.38 11.21 12.07
N ARG A 235 -11.56 10.21 11.68
CA ARG A 235 -11.75 8.82 12.12
C ARG A 235 -11.60 8.67 13.63
N LYS A 236 -10.65 9.37 14.25
CA LYS A 236 -10.42 9.33 15.70
C LYS A 236 -11.60 9.94 16.46
N ASP A 237 -12.07 11.10 16.04
CA ASP A 237 -13.18 11.79 16.70
C ASP A 237 -14.50 11.05 16.48
N PHE A 238 -14.73 10.55 15.26
CA PHE A 238 -15.90 9.72 14.99
C PHE A 238 -15.88 8.40 15.77
N TYR A 239 -14.71 7.82 16.02
CA TYR A 239 -14.60 6.66 16.91
C TYR A 239 -15.08 6.99 18.33
N LYS A 240 -14.83 8.19 18.84
CA LYS A 240 -15.35 8.62 20.16
C LYS A 240 -16.87 8.81 20.12
N VAL A 241 -17.40 9.44 19.08
CA VAL A 241 -18.85 9.58 18.87
C VAL A 241 -19.54 8.22 18.83
N LYS A 242 -18.92 7.24 18.16
CA LYS A 242 -19.40 5.85 18.11
C LYS A 242 -19.50 5.22 19.50
N GLN A 243 -18.50 5.45 20.37
CA GLN A 243 -18.54 4.95 21.75
C GLN A 243 -19.67 5.59 22.55
N GLU A 244 -19.92 6.89 22.37
CA GLU A 244 -21.04 7.59 23.03
C GLU A 244 -22.42 7.09 22.57
N LEU A 245 -22.54 6.62 21.32
CA LEU A 245 -23.77 6.06 20.76
C LEU A 245 -23.92 4.54 21.01
N CYS A 246 -22.99 3.91 21.72
CA CYS A 246 -22.94 2.44 21.92
C CYS A 246 -23.03 1.63 20.61
N LEU A 247 -22.56 2.20 19.49
CA LEU A 247 -22.65 1.56 18.18
C LEU A 247 -21.53 0.52 18.02
N THR A 248 -21.89 -0.73 17.76
CA THR A 248 -20.91 -1.78 17.43
C THR A 248 -20.61 -1.78 15.92
N ASN A 249 -19.38 -2.15 15.52
CA ASN A 249 -19.07 -2.43 14.10
C ASN A 249 -19.32 -1.34 13.03
N TYR A 250 -19.40 -0.05 13.38
CA TYR A 250 -19.36 1.05 12.39
C TYR A 250 -17.94 1.50 12.01
N MET A 251 -17.72 1.80 10.73
CA MET A 251 -16.67 2.71 10.26
C MET A 251 -17.32 3.98 9.69
N PHE A 252 -16.58 5.09 9.73
CA PHE A 252 -17.04 6.36 9.18
C PHE A 252 -17.43 6.26 7.69
N ASP A 253 -16.65 5.52 6.91
CA ASP A 253 -16.89 5.30 5.48
C ASP A 253 -18.05 4.30 5.22
N ASP A 254 -18.59 3.64 6.26
CA ASP A 254 -19.69 2.68 6.18
C ASP A 254 -21.06 3.30 6.55
N LEU A 255 -21.13 4.62 6.74
CA LEU A 255 -22.39 5.33 7.04
C LEU A 255 -23.38 5.19 5.89
N ARG A 256 -24.30 4.24 6.03
CA ARG A 256 -25.44 4.02 5.13
C ARG A 256 -26.73 4.33 5.86
N PHE A 257 -27.72 4.83 5.13
CA PHE A 257 -29.00 5.27 5.65
C PHE A 257 -30.12 4.49 4.99
N SER A 258 -31.15 4.13 5.76
CA SER A 258 -32.46 3.78 5.20
C SER A 258 -32.95 5.00 4.44
N ASN A 259 -33.35 4.83 3.17
CA ASN A 259 -33.85 5.92 2.34
C ASN A 259 -34.80 6.81 3.15
N PHE A 260 -34.52 8.11 3.21
CA PHE A 260 -35.52 9.09 3.61
C PHE A 260 -36.71 8.88 2.68
N VAL A 261 -37.79 8.28 3.20
CA VAL A 261 -39.10 8.51 2.60
C VAL A 261 -39.37 9.99 2.82
N LYS A 262 -39.67 10.64 1.69
CA LYS A 262 -39.82 12.08 1.47
C LYS A 262 -40.33 12.89 2.65
#